data_AF-S7ZFG7-F1
#
_entry.id   AF-S7ZFG7-F1
#
_cell.length_a   1.000
_cell.length_b   1.000
_cell.length_c   1.000
_cell.angle_alpha   90.00
_cell.angle_beta   90.00
_cell.angle_gamma   90.00
#
_symmetry.space_group_name_H-M   'P 1'
#
loop_
_entity.id
_entity.type
_entity.pdbx_description
1 polymer ?
#
loop_
_entity_poly.entity_id
_entity_poly.type
_entity_poly.pdbx_seq_one_letter_code
_entity_poly.pdbx_strand_id
1 'polypeptide(L)'
;MRPDTGPRGIRAAIPIVGGNFTGPHLSGKVLNVGADWGLTDPRTKIFSADTRYNLRTHDGADIFVQTSGPQVPDGHLHLRMVFETASPKYYWLNNIVAIGVLTTGIPTTGDFNLLRIDGWHLAGDWNSTHFVDGSAGMQY
;
A
#
# COMPACT_ATOMS: atom_id res chain seq x y z
N MET A 1 -7.37 -15.12 16.02
CA MET A 1 -8.36 -14.27 16.70
C MET A 1 -9.71 -14.55 16.06
N ARG A 2 -10.78 -14.80 16.84
CA ARG A 2 -12.13 -14.97 16.28
C ARG A 2 -12.58 -13.59 15.76
N PRO A 3 -13.17 -13.47 14.55
CA PRO A 3 -13.58 -12.18 14.01
C PRO A 3 -14.84 -11.69 14.73
N ASP A 4 -14.66 -11.17 15.93
CA ASP A 4 -15.73 -10.53 16.69
C ASP A 4 -15.88 -9.08 16.23
N THR A 5 -17.12 -8.58 16.20
CA THR A 5 -17.39 -7.22 15.78
C THR A 5 -17.02 -6.25 16.90
N GLY A 6 -15.94 -5.49 16.72
CA GLY A 6 -15.53 -4.44 17.64
C GLY A 6 -16.13 -3.08 17.29
N PRO A 7 -15.91 -2.04 18.13
CA PRO A 7 -16.44 -0.69 17.91
C PRO A 7 -16.03 -0.04 16.59
N ARG A 8 -14.95 -0.53 15.96
CA ARG A 8 -14.43 -0.03 14.67
C ARG A 8 -14.68 -1.01 13.52
N GLY A 9 -15.29 -2.17 13.77
CA GLY A 9 -15.50 -3.24 12.80
C GLY A 9 -14.77 -4.53 13.18
N ILE A 10 -14.62 -5.42 12.21
CA ILE A 10 -13.96 -6.73 12.37
C ILE A 10 -12.48 -6.54 12.03
N ARG A 11 -11.58 -6.89 12.95
CA ARG A 11 -10.14 -6.73 12.76
C ARG A 11 -9.46 -8.06 12.47
N ALA A 12 -8.59 -8.05 11.47
CA ALA A 12 -7.64 -9.12 11.20
C ALA A 12 -6.20 -8.59 11.35
N ALA A 13 -5.31 -9.43 11.85
CA ALA A 13 -3.87 -9.22 11.75
C ALA A 13 -3.33 -10.26 10.77
N ILE A 14 -2.86 -9.81 9.62
CA ILE A 14 -2.44 -10.67 8.50
C ILE A 14 -0.92 -10.52 8.34
N PRO A 15 -0.11 -11.52 8.71
CA PRO A 15 1.34 -11.43 8.62
C PRO A 15 1.82 -11.23 7.18
N ILE A 16 2.81 -10.35 7.00
CA ILE A 16 3.52 -10.18 5.73
C ILE A 16 4.77 -11.04 5.77
N VAL A 17 4.76 -12.14 5.03
CA VAL A 17 5.80 -13.18 5.10
C VAL A 17 6.95 -12.97 4.11
N GLY A 18 6.87 -11.95 3.26
CA GLY A 18 7.90 -11.57 2.31
C GLY A 18 7.32 -11.22 0.93
N GLY A 19 8.21 -11.14 -0.06
CA GLY A 19 7.88 -10.73 -1.41
C GLY A 19 9.05 -10.04 -2.10
N ASN A 20 8.82 -9.50 -3.28
CA ASN A 20 9.80 -8.73 -4.04
C ASN A 20 9.17 -7.42 -4.51
N PHE A 21 10.01 -6.43 -4.82
CA PHE A 21 9.57 -5.20 -5.47
C PHE A 21 10.58 -4.80 -6.54
N THR A 22 10.07 -4.15 -7.59
CA THR A 22 10.86 -3.66 -8.73
C THR A 22 10.27 -2.34 -9.22
N GLY A 23 11.13 -1.51 -9.81
CA GLY A 23 10.79 -0.20 -10.34
C GLY A 23 12.03 0.52 -10.88
N PRO A 24 11.87 1.67 -11.54
CA PRO A 24 12.99 2.35 -12.21
C PRO A 24 14.16 2.73 -11.29
N HIS A 25 13.86 3.05 -10.03
CA HIS A 25 14.84 3.52 -9.05
C HIS A 25 14.92 2.65 -7.79
N LEU A 26 14.07 1.62 -7.68
CA LEU A 26 13.92 0.81 -6.47
C LEU A 26 13.74 -0.66 -6.87
N SER A 27 14.60 -1.54 -6.37
CA SER A 27 14.38 -2.99 -6.46
C SER A 27 14.94 -3.70 -5.24
N GLY A 28 14.36 -4.84 -4.89
CA GLY A 28 14.77 -5.61 -3.72
C GLY A 28 13.68 -6.57 -3.22
N LYS A 29 13.70 -6.82 -1.90
CA LYS A 29 12.83 -7.79 -1.23
C LYS A 29 11.96 -7.13 -0.17
N VAL A 30 10.75 -7.64 -0.01
CA VAL A 30 9.93 -7.41 1.19
C VAL A 30 10.43 -8.35 2.26
N LEU A 31 10.75 -7.83 3.44
CA LEU A 31 11.23 -8.63 4.56
C LEU A 31 10.07 -9.37 5.24
N ASN A 32 10.36 -10.51 5.85
CA ASN A 32 9.41 -11.29 6.66
C ASN A 32 9.24 -10.62 8.04
N VAL A 33 8.70 -9.41 8.03
CA VAL A 33 8.38 -8.61 9.20
C VAL A 33 7.24 -7.65 8.87
N GLY A 34 6.33 -7.50 9.83
CA GLY A 34 5.16 -6.65 9.67
C GLY A 34 3.89 -7.42 9.41
N ALA A 35 2.80 -6.68 9.31
CA ALA A 35 1.46 -7.21 9.10
C ALA A 35 0.53 -6.14 8.52
N ASP A 36 -0.62 -6.59 8.05
CA ASP A 36 -1.81 -5.78 7.81
C ASP A 36 -2.76 -5.91 9.00
N TRP A 37 -3.10 -4.80 9.66
CA TRP A 37 -4.13 -4.72 10.71
C TRP A 37 -5.51 -4.37 10.14
N GLY A 38 -5.84 -5.04 9.04
CA GLY A 38 -7.00 -4.80 8.22
C GLY A 38 -8.31 -4.75 8.98
N LEU A 39 -9.21 -3.89 8.50
CA LEU A 39 -10.49 -3.58 9.13
C LEU A 39 -11.62 -3.78 8.14
N THR A 40 -12.55 -4.67 8.46
CA THR A 40 -13.79 -4.82 7.69
C THR A 40 -14.93 -4.11 8.39
N ASP A 41 -15.59 -3.19 7.68
CA ASP A 41 -16.86 -2.62 8.12
C ASP A 41 -17.98 -3.67 8.01
N PRO A 42 -18.63 -4.06 9.12
CA PRO A 42 -19.69 -5.07 9.09
C PRO A 42 -20.93 -4.65 8.30
N ARG A 43 -21.17 -3.34 8.09
CA ARG A 43 -22.33 -2.81 7.36
C ARG A 43 -22.11 -2.83 5.86
N THR A 44 -21.02 -2.23 5.39
CA THR A 44 -20.71 -2.10 3.97
C THR A 44 -19.94 -3.29 3.41
N LYS A 45 -19.35 -4.11 4.29
CA LYS A 45 -18.40 -5.21 3.95
C LYS A 45 -17.09 -4.73 3.32
N ILE A 46 -16.86 -3.41 3.26
CA ILE A 46 -15.61 -2.84 2.75
C ILE A 46 -14.48 -3.19 3.71
N PHE A 47 -13.44 -3.82 3.16
CA PHE A 47 -12.16 -4.02 3.83
C PHE A 47 -11.26 -2.81 3.62
N SER A 48 -10.55 -2.38 4.65
CA SER A 48 -9.50 -1.36 4.58
C SER A 48 -8.20 -1.92 5.13
N ALA A 49 -7.12 -1.81 4.35
CA ALA A 49 -5.78 -2.19 4.76
C ALA A 49 -5.18 -1.13 5.71
N ASP A 50 -4.36 -1.60 6.65
CA ASP A 50 -3.45 -0.78 7.46
C ASP A 50 -2.17 -1.58 7.73
N THR A 51 -1.24 -1.49 6.79
CA THR A 51 -0.02 -2.29 6.79
C THR A 51 1.17 -1.53 7.33
N ARG A 52 2.08 -2.22 8.01
CA ARG A 52 3.40 -1.73 8.39
C ARG A 52 4.41 -2.84 8.17
N TYR A 53 5.43 -2.60 7.35
CA TYR A 53 6.43 -3.61 6.96
C TYR A 53 7.73 -2.96 6.49
N ASN A 54 8.73 -3.77 6.17
CA ASN A 54 10.04 -3.30 5.72
C ASN A 54 10.43 -3.87 4.36
N LEU A 55 11.08 -3.03 3.56
CA LEU A 55 11.78 -3.39 2.34
C LEU A 55 13.29 -3.40 2.60
N ARG A 56 14.00 -4.30 1.92
CA ARG A 56 15.45 -4.26 1.76
C ARG A 56 15.77 -4.11 0.29
N THR A 57 16.43 -3.01 -0.08
CA THR A 57 16.89 -2.80 -1.46
C THR A 57 18.00 -3.77 -1.82
N HIS A 58 18.20 -4.00 -3.12
CA HIS A 58 19.26 -4.87 -3.64
C HIS A 58 20.67 -4.43 -3.23
N ASP A 59 20.85 -3.14 -2.91
CA ASP A 59 22.10 -2.54 -2.43
C ASP A 59 22.13 -2.30 -0.91
N GLY A 60 21.19 -2.89 -0.16
CA GLY A 60 21.31 -3.08 1.28
C GLY A 60 20.59 -2.06 2.16
N ALA A 61 19.91 -1.06 1.61
CA ALA A 61 19.15 -0.07 2.38
C ALA A 61 17.83 -0.64 2.90
N ASP A 62 17.50 -0.36 4.16
CA ASP A 62 16.19 -0.62 4.74
C ASP A 62 15.25 0.56 4.53
N ILE A 63 14.00 0.26 4.19
CA ILE A 63 12.93 1.25 4.04
C ILE A 63 11.72 0.71 4.80
N PHE A 64 11.25 1.47 5.79
CA PHE A 64 9.95 1.23 6.40
C PHE A 64 8.84 1.69 5.46
N VAL A 65 7.76 0.93 5.40
CA VAL A 65 6.58 1.24 4.60
C VAL A 65 5.33 1.12 5.45
N GLN A 66 4.47 2.14 5.38
CA GLN A 66 3.10 2.05 5.83
C GLN A 66 2.17 2.23 4.62
N THR A 67 1.22 1.32 4.43
CA THR A 67 0.14 1.51 3.45
C THR A 67 -1.22 1.46 4.10
N SER A 68 -2.15 2.30 3.64
CA SER A 68 -3.49 2.35 4.21
C SER A 68 -4.53 2.76 3.17
N GLY A 69 -5.68 2.08 3.13
CA GLY A 69 -6.80 2.49 2.29
C GLY A 69 -7.88 1.44 2.10
N PRO A 70 -9.08 1.86 1.65
CA PRO A 70 -10.23 0.99 1.50
C PRO A 70 -10.23 0.24 0.16
N GLN A 71 -11.00 -0.86 0.13
CA GLN A 71 -11.43 -1.48 -1.11
C GLN A 71 -12.41 -0.56 -1.85
N VAL A 72 -12.28 -0.49 -3.16
CA VAL A 72 -13.17 0.24 -4.07
C VAL A 72 -14.05 -0.75 -4.85
N PRO A 73 -15.12 -0.30 -5.54
CA PRO A 73 -16.16 -1.20 -6.07
C PRO A 73 -15.68 -2.29 -7.03
N ASP A 74 -14.56 -2.08 -7.72
CA ASP A 74 -13.97 -3.06 -8.65
C ASP A 74 -13.15 -4.17 -7.96
N GLY A 75 -13.05 -4.12 -6.63
CA GLY A 75 -12.35 -5.10 -5.81
C GLY A 75 -10.88 -4.75 -5.49
N HIS A 76 -10.31 -3.74 -6.15
CA HIS A 76 -8.98 -3.22 -5.81
C HIS A 76 -9.01 -2.44 -4.50
N LEU A 77 -7.83 -2.20 -3.88
CA LEU A 77 -7.71 -1.20 -2.82
C LEU A 77 -6.89 -0.01 -3.32
N HIS A 78 -7.35 1.20 -3.02
CA HIS A 78 -6.59 2.42 -3.25
C HIS A 78 -5.89 2.82 -1.96
N LEU A 79 -4.56 2.80 -1.97
CA LEU A 79 -3.72 2.94 -0.80
C LEU A 79 -2.99 4.29 -0.82
N ARG A 80 -2.90 4.94 0.33
CA ARG A 80 -1.80 5.86 0.63
C ARG A 80 -0.56 5.06 0.98
N MET A 81 0.60 5.46 0.49
CA MET A 81 1.89 4.86 0.83
C MET A 81 2.79 5.90 1.50
N VAL A 82 3.38 5.54 2.64
CA VAL A 82 4.35 6.35 3.39
C VAL A 82 5.63 5.55 3.55
N PHE A 83 6.77 6.23 3.42
CA PHE A 83 8.09 5.62 3.48
C PHE A 83 8.97 6.32 4.51
N GLU A 84 9.82 5.55 5.18
CA GLU A 84 10.87 6.11 6.03
C GLU A 84 12.20 5.37 5.81
N THR A 85 13.30 6.11 5.65
CA THR A 85 14.64 5.54 5.53
C THR A 85 15.73 6.53 5.94
N ALA A 86 16.78 6.01 6.57
CA ALA A 86 17.99 6.77 6.88
C ALA A 86 19.02 6.78 5.72
N SER A 87 18.77 6.03 4.64
CA SER A 87 19.72 5.93 3.52
C SER A 87 19.83 7.27 2.79
N PRO A 88 21.04 7.85 2.67
CA PRO A 88 21.24 9.07 1.88
C PRO A 88 20.82 8.91 0.41
N LYS A 89 21.04 7.72 -0.17
CA LYS A 89 20.69 7.42 -1.57
C LYS A 89 19.18 7.43 -1.82
N TYR A 90 18.40 6.99 -0.83
CA TYR A 90 16.95 6.85 -0.93
C TYR A 90 16.19 7.91 -0.12
N TYR A 91 16.89 8.95 0.34
CA TYR A 91 16.33 9.95 1.26
C TYR A 91 15.13 10.71 0.67
N TRP A 92 15.05 10.78 -0.67
CA TRP A 92 13.93 11.36 -1.39
C TRP A 92 12.58 10.67 -1.05
N LEU A 93 12.57 9.39 -0.69
CA LEU A 93 11.36 8.66 -0.30
C LEU A 93 10.68 9.24 0.94
N ASN A 94 11.43 9.88 1.83
CA ASN A 94 10.88 10.52 3.02
C ASN A 94 10.03 11.75 2.70
N ASN A 95 10.13 12.30 1.48
CA ASN A 95 9.59 13.61 1.11
C ASN A 95 8.64 13.56 -0.10
N ILE A 96 8.07 12.40 -0.40
CA ILE A 96 7.09 12.22 -1.47
C ILE A 96 5.70 11.93 -0.91
N VAL A 97 4.68 12.23 -1.72
CA VAL A 97 3.32 11.69 -1.53
C VAL A 97 3.14 10.57 -2.54
N ALA A 98 2.73 9.39 -2.06
CA ALA A 98 2.53 8.24 -2.92
C ALA A 98 1.18 7.57 -2.69
N ILE A 99 0.65 7.04 -3.78
CA ILE A 99 -0.55 6.21 -3.82
C ILE A 99 -0.21 4.86 -4.44
N GLY A 100 -1.00 3.84 -4.12
CA GLY A 100 -0.88 2.55 -4.75
C GLY A 100 -2.23 1.90 -5.00
N VAL A 101 -2.28 1.03 -6.01
CA VAL A 101 -3.44 0.18 -6.29
C VAL A 101 -3.05 -1.24 -5.95
N LEU A 102 -3.75 -1.82 -4.97
CA LEU A 102 -3.54 -3.20 -4.57
C LEU A 102 -4.53 -4.12 -5.29
N THR A 103 -3.98 -5.14 -5.93
CA THR A 103 -4.70 -6.22 -6.59
C THR A 103 -4.61 -7.49 -5.75
N THR A 104 -5.76 -8.10 -5.48
CA THR A 104 -5.91 -9.36 -4.73
C THR A 104 -6.21 -10.51 -5.69
N GLY A 105 -6.37 -11.73 -5.16
CA GLY A 105 -6.84 -12.88 -5.94
C GLY A 105 -5.85 -13.39 -6.99
N ILE A 106 -4.56 -13.07 -6.85
CA ILE A 106 -3.52 -13.56 -7.75
C ILE A 106 -3.35 -15.06 -7.47
N PRO A 107 -3.51 -15.94 -8.48
CA PRO A 107 -3.34 -17.38 -8.28
C PRO A 107 -1.95 -17.72 -7.75
N THR A 108 -1.90 -18.53 -6.70
CA THR A 108 -0.66 -19.06 -6.14
C THR A 108 -0.73 -20.59 -6.04
N THR A 109 0.43 -21.21 -5.97
CA THR A 109 0.58 -22.67 -5.84
C THR A 109 0.91 -23.12 -4.40
N GLY A 110 0.80 -22.24 -3.40
CA GLY A 110 1.12 -22.55 -2.00
C GLY A 110 0.21 -21.84 -0.99
N ASP A 111 0.46 -22.07 0.31
CA ASP A 111 -0.38 -21.63 1.43
C ASP A 111 -0.27 -20.12 1.76
N PHE A 112 0.06 -19.29 0.76
CA PHE A 112 0.17 -17.85 0.90
C PHE A 112 -0.69 -17.13 -0.14
N ASN A 113 -1.26 -16.00 0.27
CA ASN A 113 -1.96 -15.09 -0.61
C ASN A 113 -0.94 -14.13 -1.22
N LEU A 114 -0.84 -14.11 -2.55
CA LEU A 114 -0.03 -13.11 -3.24
C LEU A 114 -0.87 -11.86 -3.50
N LEU A 115 -0.33 -10.72 -3.12
CA LEU A 115 -0.88 -9.40 -3.39
C LEU A 115 0.10 -8.63 -4.27
N ARG A 116 -0.42 -7.85 -5.22
CA ARG A 116 0.38 -6.92 -6.03
C ARG A 116 -0.03 -5.50 -5.69
N ILE A 117 0.95 -4.65 -5.42
CA ILE A 117 0.74 -3.20 -5.29
C ILE A 117 1.51 -2.54 -6.42
N ASP A 118 0.81 -1.85 -7.30
CA ASP A 118 1.41 -0.89 -8.22
C ASP A 118 1.40 0.48 -7.54
N GLY A 119 2.55 1.16 -7.49
CA GLY A 119 2.73 2.39 -6.72
C GLY A 119 3.24 3.55 -7.57
N TRP A 120 2.70 4.74 -7.31
CA TRP A 120 3.07 6.00 -7.96
C TRP A 120 3.27 7.09 -6.92
N HIS A 121 4.27 7.93 -7.12
CA HIS A 121 4.38 9.18 -6.38
C HIS A 121 3.80 10.35 -7.19
N LEU A 122 3.29 11.35 -6.49
CA LEU A 122 2.88 12.61 -7.12
C LEU A 122 4.13 13.45 -7.39
N ALA A 123 4.39 13.74 -8.67
CA ALA A 123 5.54 14.54 -9.07
C ALA A 123 5.11 15.85 -9.78
N GLY A 124 4.25 15.74 -10.78
CA GLY A 124 3.72 16.87 -11.56
C GLY A 124 2.32 16.64 -12.11
N ASP A 125 1.70 15.54 -11.71
CA ASP A 125 0.47 14.99 -12.27
C ASP A 125 -0.72 15.94 -12.10
N TRP A 126 -0.68 16.81 -11.08
CA TRP A 126 -1.69 17.84 -10.83
C TRP A 126 -1.87 18.84 -11.97
N ASN A 127 -0.86 19.01 -12.83
CA ASN A 127 -0.94 19.90 -14.01
C ASN A 127 -1.61 19.25 -15.22
N SER A 128 -1.75 17.92 -15.23
CA SER A 128 -2.27 17.15 -16.36
C SER A 128 -3.47 16.28 -16.02
N THR A 129 -3.96 16.34 -14.78
CA THR A 129 -5.17 15.62 -14.35
C THR A 129 -6.41 16.48 -14.51
N HIS A 130 -7.48 15.85 -15.02
CA HIS A 130 -8.83 16.40 -14.99
C HIS A 130 -9.54 15.94 -13.72
N PHE A 131 -10.41 16.77 -13.16
CA PHE A 131 -11.28 16.31 -12.08
C PHE A 131 -12.22 15.21 -12.57
N VAL A 132 -12.72 14.40 -11.64
CA VAL A 132 -13.63 13.28 -11.92
C VAL A 132 -14.93 13.74 -12.60
N ASP A 133 -15.35 14.97 -12.33
CA ASP A 133 -16.51 15.61 -12.96
C ASP A 133 -16.17 16.31 -14.30
N GLY A 134 -14.92 16.19 -14.77
CA GLY A 134 -14.42 16.80 -16.00
C GLY A 134 -14.11 18.29 -15.89
N SER A 135 -14.26 18.92 -14.71
CA SER A 135 -13.89 20.32 -14.53
C SER A 135 -12.36 20.51 -14.57
N ALA A 136 -11.92 21.68 -15.02
CA ALA A 136 -10.52 22.09 -14.96
C ALA A 136 -10.21 22.63 -13.55
N GLY A 137 -9.00 22.35 -13.05
CA GLY A 137 -8.44 22.87 -11.80
C GLY A 137 -8.80 24.33 -11.53
N MET A 138 -9.21 24.70 -10.30
CA MET A 138 -9.18 26.10 -9.89
C MET A 138 -7.73 26.59 -9.95
N GLN A 139 -7.44 27.50 -10.88
CA GLN A 139 -6.20 28.26 -10.89
C GLN A 139 -6.33 29.35 -9.81
N TYR A 140 -5.41 29.38 -8.85
CA TYR A 140 -5.25 30.47 -7.89
C TYR A 140 -4.38 31.58 -8.50
#